data_AF-A0A672R653-F1
#
_entry.id   AF-A0A672R653-F1
#
_cell.length_a   1.000
_cell.length_b   1.000
_cell.length_c   1.000
_cell.angle_alpha   90.00
_cell.angle_beta   90.00
_cell.angle_gamma   90.00
#
_symmetry.space_group_name_H-M   'P 1'
#
loop_
_entity.id
_entity.type
_entity.pdbx_description
1 polymer ?
#
loop_
_entity_poly.entity_id
_entity_poly.type
_entity_poly.pdbx_seq_one_letter_code
_entity_poly.pdbx_strand_id
1 'polypeptide(L)'
;FIQKLEFLASIEAQITEIHSVELMLFVLQVRNEFYKDSQGVILVYDVGLRESFDALDSWFTEMKQEMGSQANMENIIFVVCANKVDLTKRRVVDESEGKLWAESRGFHYFETSAQSGEGINEMFQAFFSSITDMCENGGKRPTSEVNVGFTKEQADTIRRIRNSKDSWDMLGVKPGATREEVNKAYRKLAVLLHPDKCVAPGSEDAFKAVVNARTSLLKNIK
;
A
#
# COMPACT_ATOMS: atom_id res chain seq x y z
N PHE A 1 -12.75 22.24 21.71
CA PHE A 1 -13.36 20.90 21.83
C PHE A 1 -14.54 20.75 20.87
N ILE A 2 -15.50 21.69 20.89
CA ILE A 2 -16.66 21.71 19.97
C ILE A 2 -16.24 21.82 18.49
N GLN A 3 -15.27 22.69 18.12
CA GLN A 3 -14.73 22.74 16.75
C GLN A 3 -13.99 21.46 16.30
N LYS A 4 -13.46 20.67 17.23
CA LYS A 4 -12.76 19.40 16.92
C LYS A 4 -13.78 18.28 16.64
N LEU A 5 -14.94 18.36 17.29
CA LEU A 5 -16.09 17.49 17.05
C LEU A 5 -16.84 17.86 15.76
N GLU A 6 -16.93 19.14 15.40
CA GLU A 6 -17.50 19.58 14.12
C GLU A 6 -16.63 19.14 12.93
N PHE A 7 -15.30 19.15 13.06
CA PHE A 7 -14.39 18.64 12.03
C PHE A 7 -14.46 17.11 11.88
N LEU A 8 -14.54 16.38 12.99
CA LEU A 8 -14.71 14.92 12.98
C LEU A 8 -16.08 14.50 12.46
N ALA A 9 -17.16 15.21 12.83
CA ALA A 9 -18.50 14.99 12.31
C ALA A 9 -18.62 15.33 10.82
N SER A 10 -17.87 16.34 10.33
CA SER A 10 -17.78 16.64 8.90
C SER A 10 -17.09 15.52 8.11
N ILE A 11 -16.10 14.86 8.70
CA ILE A 11 -15.42 13.71 8.09
C ILE A 11 -16.26 12.43 8.19
N GLU A 12 -16.93 12.16 9.32
CA GLU A 12 -17.90 11.06 9.45
C GLU A 12 -19.07 11.21 8.46
N ALA A 13 -19.61 12.43 8.30
CA ALA A 13 -20.68 12.70 7.35
C ALA A 13 -20.25 12.50 5.89
N GLN A 14 -19.04 12.91 5.52
CA GLN A 14 -18.50 12.73 4.15
C GLN A 14 -18.16 11.28 3.82
N ILE A 15 -17.77 10.50 4.83
CA ILE A 15 -17.51 9.06 4.68
C ILE A 15 -18.83 8.28 4.48
N THR A 16 -19.94 8.78 5.01
CA THR A 16 -21.27 8.14 4.90
C THR A 16 -21.96 8.46 3.55
N GLU A 17 -21.59 9.54 2.88
CA GLU A 17 -22.14 9.97 1.58
C GLU A 17 -21.46 9.32 0.34
N ILE A 18 -20.70 8.23 0.52
CA ILE A 18 -20.08 7.49 -0.59
C ILE A 18 -21.14 6.58 -1.26
N HIS A 19 -22.18 7.21 -1.79
CA HIS A 19 -23.10 6.60 -2.74
C HIS A 19 -22.72 7.08 -4.15
N SER A 20 -22.06 6.18 -4.86
CA SER A 20 -22.02 6.11 -6.32
C SER A 20 -21.17 7.18 -7.04
N VAL A 21 -20.31 6.66 -7.90
CA VAL A 21 -19.70 7.30 -9.08
C VAL A 21 -18.55 8.30 -8.83
N GLU A 22 -17.45 8.04 -9.55
CA GLU A 22 -16.36 8.97 -9.89
C GLU A 22 -15.51 9.55 -8.76
N LEU A 23 -14.26 9.09 -8.76
CA LEU A 23 -13.07 9.70 -8.16
C LEU A 23 -13.18 10.13 -6.69
N MET A 24 -12.25 9.57 -5.93
CA MET A 24 -11.85 10.04 -4.63
C MET A 24 -11.36 11.48 -4.71
N LEU A 25 -12.24 12.40 -4.30
CA LEU A 25 -12.15 13.80 -4.64
C LEU A 25 -12.65 14.67 -3.48
N PHE A 26 -12.28 14.36 -2.23
CA PHE A 26 -12.49 15.30 -1.12
C PHE A 26 -11.29 16.24 -0.87
N VAL A 27 -10.24 16.20 -1.70
CA VAL A 27 -9.16 17.22 -1.73
C VAL A 27 -8.83 17.65 -3.16
N LEU A 28 -9.84 18.00 -3.94
CA LEU A 28 -9.66 18.25 -5.38
C LEU A 28 -10.42 19.51 -5.85
N GLN A 29 -11.37 20.02 -5.09
CA GLN A 29 -11.80 21.41 -5.29
C GLN A 29 -10.76 22.43 -4.76
N VAL A 30 -9.65 21.92 -4.22
CA VAL A 30 -8.60 22.71 -3.59
C VAL A 30 -7.21 22.31 -4.11
N ARG A 31 -7.13 21.86 -5.37
CA ARG A 31 -6.08 20.94 -5.83
C ARG A 31 -4.71 21.54 -6.14
N ASN A 32 -4.48 22.85 -6.15
CA ASN A 32 -3.12 23.36 -6.47
C ASN A 32 -2.52 24.23 -5.36
N GLU A 33 -3.33 24.80 -4.48
CA GLU A 33 -2.86 25.84 -3.55
C GLU A 33 -2.49 25.29 -2.15
N PHE A 34 -2.88 24.05 -1.81
CA PHE A 34 -2.81 23.52 -0.44
C PHE A 34 -1.76 22.42 -0.24
N TYR A 35 -1.10 21.97 -1.32
CA TYR A 35 -0.02 20.98 -1.18
C TYR A 35 1.19 21.50 -0.42
N LYS A 36 1.43 22.81 -0.41
CA LYS A 36 2.65 23.40 0.15
C LYS A 36 2.71 23.41 1.67
N ASP A 37 1.56 23.32 2.35
CA ASP A 37 1.47 23.39 3.83
C ASP A 37 0.77 22.15 4.45
N SER A 38 0.60 21.08 3.67
CA SER A 38 -0.05 19.85 4.16
C SER A 38 0.85 19.10 5.15
N GLN A 39 0.32 18.76 6.32
CA GLN A 39 1.03 17.99 7.37
C GLN A 39 0.67 16.49 7.35
N GLY A 40 -0.44 16.14 6.72
CA GLY A 40 -0.86 14.75 6.57
C GLY A 40 -1.84 14.54 5.42
N VAL A 41 -1.85 13.32 4.90
CA VAL A 41 -2.67 12.87 3.78
C VAL A 41 -3.30 11.53 4.12
N ILE A 42 -4.61 11.42 3.86
CA ILE A 42 -5.36 10.17 3.93
C ILE A 42 -5.68 9.76 2.49
N LEU A 43 -5.07 8.67 2.03
CA LEU A 43 -5.38 7.99 0.79
C LEU A 43 -6.40 6.90 1.11
N VAL A 44 -7.49 6.81 0.36
CA VAL A 44 -8.51 5.78 0.59
C VAL A 44 -8.58 4.90 -0.67
N TYR A 45 -9.07 3.68 -0.56
CA TYR A 45 -9.57 2.93 -1.71
C TYR A 45 -10.69 1.99 -1.26
N ASP A 46 -11.47 1.48 -2.19
CA ASP A 46 -12.52 0.50 -1.91
C ASP A 46 -11.97 -0.91 -2.13
N VAL A 47 -11.99 -1.76 -1.09
CA VAL A 47 -11.46 -3.14 -1.19
C VAL A 47 -12.20 -3.99 -2.22
N GLY A 48 -13.42 -3.61 -2.61
CA GLY A 48 -14.21 -4.25 -3.65
C GLY A 48 -14.04 -3.66 -5.06
N LEU A 49 -13.21 -2.64 -5.24
CA LEU A 49 -12.97 -1.99 -6.53
C LEU A 49 -11.48 -1.82 -6.83
N ARG A 50 -10.91 -2.78 -7.57
CA ARG A 50 -9.48 -2.82 -7.96
C ARG A 50 -8.98 -1.51 -8.56
N GLU A 51 -9.75 -0.90 -9.45
CA GLU A 51 -9.38 0.35 -10.12
C GLU A 51 -9.09 1.49 -9.14
N SER A 52 -9.79 1.52 -7.99
CA SER A 52 -9.55 2.53 -6.96
C SER A 52 -8.21 2.34 -6.24
N PHE A 53 -7.74 1.10 -6.10
CA PHE A 53 -6.43 0.79 -5.55
C PHE A 53 -5.32 1.09 -6.57
N ASP A 54 -5.50 0.71 -7.83
CA ASP A 54 -4.52 0.96 -8.89
C ASP A 54 -4.30 2.47 -9.13
N ALA A 55 -5.35 3.28 -8.93
CA ALA A 55 -5.27 4.74 -9.02
C ALA A 55 -4.34 5.38 -7.96
N LEU A 56 -4.02 4.68 -6.85
CA LEU A 56 -3.13 5.21 -5.81
C LEU A 56 -1.72 5.50 -6.32
N ASP A 57 -1.20 4.69 -7.25
CA ASP A 57 0.13 4.93 -7.84
C ASP A 57 0.15 6.21 -8.69
N SER A 58 -0.93 6.46 -9.45
CA SER A 58 -1.09 7.71 -10.23
C SER A 58 -1.14 8.92 -9.30
N TRP A 59 -2.00 8.86 -8.28
CA TRP A 59 -2.13 9.91 -7.28
C TRP A 59 -0.83 10.22 -6.55
N PHE A 60 -0.10 9.18 -6.14
CA PHE A 60 1.18 9.36 -5.47
C PHE A 60 2.24 9.97 -6.40
N THR A 61 2.21 9.62 -7.68
CA THR A 61 3.13 10.17 -8.70
C THR A 61 2.82 11.64 -8.97
N GLU A 62 1.56 12.01 -9.12
CA GLU A 62 1.13 13.40 -9.31
C GLU A 62 1.53 14.26 -8.09
N MET A 63 1.27 13.79 -6.88
CA MET A 63 1.64 14.49 -5.66
C MET A 63 3.15 14.70 -5.54
N LYS A 64 3.96 13.70 -5.93
CA LYS A 64 5.43 13.84 -5.98
C LYS A 64 5.88 14.94 -6.93
N GLN A 65 5.21 15.09 -8.07
CA GLN A 65 5.54 16.12 -9.05
C GLN A 65 5.18 17.51 -8.54
N GLU A 66 4.00 17.66 -7.93
CA GLU A 66 3.50 18.93 -7.41
C GLU A 66 4.29 19.44 -6.18
N MET A 67 4.71 18.53 -5.29
CA MET A 67 5.44 18.89 -4.06
C MET A 67 6.95 19.14 -4.29
N GLY A 68 7.46 18.87 -5.50
CA GLY A 68 8.84 19.16 -5.89
C GLY A 68 9.89 18.35 -5.12
N SER A 69 10.59 18.99 -4.16
CA SER A 69 11.74 18.40 -3.46
C SER A 69 11.35 17.23 -2.55
N GLN A 70 12.12 16.13 -2.59
CA GLN A 70 11.93 14.95 -1.73
C GLN A 70 11.85 15.31 -0.22
N ALA A 71 12.58 16.35 0.20
CA ALA A 71 12.61 16.83 1.59
C ALA A 71 11.25 17.31 2.14
N ASN A 72 10.31 17.73 1.28
CA ASN A 72 8.97 18.10 1.74
C ASN A 72 8.08 16.89 1.96
N MET A 73 8.27 15.82 1.19
CA MET A 73 7.42 14.63 1.25
C MET A 73 7.73 13.76 2.48
N GLU A 74 8.98 13.82 2.98
CA GLU A 74 9.39 13.14 4.20
C GLU A 74 8.68 13.72 5.44
N ASN A 75 8.23 14.97 5.39
CA ASN A 75 7.54 15.68 6.49
C ASN A 75 6.01 15.66 6.37
N ILE A 76 5.46 14.69 5.65
CA ILE A 76 4.01 14.49 5.52
C ILE A 76 3.66 13.11 6.06
N ILE A 77 2.71 13.05 6.97
CA ILE A 77 2.16 11.79 7.46
C ILE A 77 1.18 11.22 6.43
N PHE A 78 1.46 10.03 5.92
CA PHE A 78 0.56 9.33 5.00
C PHE A 78 -0.14 8.19 5.68
N VAL A 79 -1.45 8.10 5.47
CA VAL A 79 -2.30 6.99 5.88
C VAL A 79 -3.02 6.46 4.65
N VAL A 80 -3.02 5.14 4.47
CA VAL A 80 -3.77 4.42 3.44
C VAL A 80 -4.91 3.67 4.11
N CYS A 81 -6.15 3.95 3.70
CA CYS A 81 -7.35 3.30 4.20
C CYS A 81 -7.92 2.36 3.14
N ALA A 82 -7.86 1.06 3.42
CA ALA A 82 -8.60 0.04 2.69
C ALA A 82 -10.05 0.04 3.18
N ASN A 83 -10.91 0.81 2.52
CA ASN A 83 -12.26 1.07 3.00
C ASN A 83 -13.28 0.04 2.49
N LYS A 84 -14.43 -0.02 3.17
CA LYS A 84 -15.56 -0.93 2.92
C LYS A 84 -15.26 -2.40 3.20
N VAL A 85 -14.46 -2.67 4.24
CA VAL A 85 -14.11 -4.05 4.64
C VAL A 85 -15.31 -4.87 5.12
N ASP A 86 -16.42 -4.21 5.47
CA ASP A 86 -17.71 -4.85 5.74
C ASP A 86 -18.25 -5.65 4.53
N LEU A 87 -17.87 -5.28 3.29
CA LEU A 87 -18.27 -5.95 2.05
C LEU A 87 -17.36 -7.12 1.67
N THR A 88 -17.08 -8.02 2.62
CA THR A 88 -16.15 -9.16 2.47
C THR A 88 -16.32 -9.97 1.18
N LYS A 89 -17.56 -10.23 0.74
CA LYS A 89 -17.86 -11.03 -0.48
C LYS A 89 -17.45 -10.36 -1.78
N ARG A 90 -17.29 -9.04 -1.80
CA ARG A 90 -16.91 -8.27 -2.99
C ARG A 90 -15.44 -7.90 -2.99
N ARG A 91 -14.68 -8.25 -1.95
CA ARG A 91 -13.25 -7.95 -1.85
C ARG A 91 -12.50 -8.49 -3.07
N VAL A 92 -11.80 -7.59 -3.76
CA VAL A 92 -10.89 -7.89 -4.88
C VAL A 92 -9.45 -7.44 -4.62
N VAL A 93 -9.23 -6.67 -3.55
CA VAL A 93 -7.91 -6.30 -3.02
C VAL A 93 -7.80 -6.87 -1.61
N ASP A 94 -6.88 -7.80 -1.39
CA ASP A 94 -6.65 -8.32 -0.04
C ASP A 94 -5.74 -7.40 0.79
N GLU A 95 -5.80 -7.60 2.11
CA GLU A 95 -5.05 -6.80 3.09
C GLU A 95 -3.55 -6.80 2.80
N SER A 96 -2.97 -7.95 2.47
CA SER A 96 -1.54 -8.07 2.27
C SER A 96 -1.05 -7.24 1.07
N GLU A 97 -1.87 -7.07 0.04
CA GLU A 97 -1.54 -6.19 -1.08
C GLU A 97 -1.48 -4.71 -0.69
N GLY A 98 -2.54 -4.25 -0.04
CA GLY A 98 -2.69 -2.86 0.35
C GLY A 98 -1.64 -2.47 1.38
N LYS A 99 -1.44 -3.34 2.37
CA LYS A 99 -0.44 -3.18 3.41
C LYS A 99 0.97 -3.13 2.85
N LEU A 100 1.32 -4.05 1.94
CA LEU A 100 2.63 -4.03 1.28
C LEU A 100 2.83 -2.75 0.47
N TRP A 101 1.81 -2.28 -0.25
CA TRP A 101 1.89 -1.04 -1.03
C TRP A 101 2.15 0.19 -0.15
N ALA A 102 1.46 0.29 0.99
CA ALA A 102 1.59 1.39 1.94
C ALA A 102 2.93 1.34 2.70
N GLU A 103 3.23 0.20 3.33
CA GLU A 103 4.40 0.04 4.21
C GLU A 103 5.72 0.14 3.45
N SER A 104 5.78 -0.35 2.19
CA SER A 104 6.96 -0.17 1.32
C SER A 104 7.29 1.29 0.98
N ARG A 105 6.35 2.21 1.22
CA ARG A 105 6.51 3.67 1.04
C ARG A 105 6.62 4.41 2.38
N GLY A 106 6.64 3.69 3.51
CA GLY A 106 6.64 4.29 4.84
C GLY A 106 5.30 4.92 5.23
N PHE A 107 4.19 4.43 4.66
CA PHE A 107 2.85 4.91 4.97
C PHE A 107 2.18 4.00 5.99
N HIS A 108 1.31 4.58 6.82
CA HIS A 108 0.44 3.78 7.66
C HIS A 108 -0.65 3.13 6.82
N TYR A 109 -1.13 1.97 7.26
CA TYR A 109 -2.20 1.22 6.60
C TYR A 109 -3.28 0.86 7.62
N PHE A 110 -4.54 1.07 7.25
CA PHE A 110 -5.70 0.67 8.06
C PHE A 110 -6.77 0.03 7.18
N GLU A 111 -7.36 -1.05 7.67
CA GLU A 111 -8.63 -1.58 7.18
C GLU A 111 -9.75 -0.77 7.82
N THR A 112 -10.65 -0.19 7.02
CA THR A 112 -11.71 0.68 7.54
C THR A 112 -13.08 0.33 6.97
N SER A 113 -14.13 0.58 7.75
CA SER A 113 -15.48 0.66 7.24
C SER A 113 -16.14 1.94 7.73
N ALA A 114 -16.37 2.83 6.77
CA ALA A 114 -17.31 3.94 6.86
C ALA A 114 -18.66 3.57 7.50
N GLN A 115 -19.19 2.41 7.13
CA GLN A 115 -20.54 2.00 7.43
C GLN A 115 -20.65 1.39 8.82
N SER A 116 -19.69 0.55 9.23
CA SER A 116 -19.71 -0.09 10.54
C SER A 116 -18.93 0.70 11.61
N GLY A 117 -18.09 1.66 11.19
CA GLY A 117 -17.15 2.39 12.04
C GLY A 117 -15.85 1.63 12.33
N GLU A 118 -15.70 0.40 11.82
CA GLU A 118 -14.51 -0.42 12.03
C GLU A 118 -13.23 0.28 11.53
N GLY A 119 -12.20 0.31 12.38
CA GLY A 119 -10.88 0.86 12.08
C GLY A 119 -10.79 2.39 11.97
N ILE A 120 -11.92 3.10 11.99
CA ILE A 120 -11.96 4.56 11.82
C ILE A 120 -11.29 5.28 12.99
N ASN A 121 -11.60 4.87 14.22
CA ASN A 121 -11.06 5.51 15.42
C ASN A 121 -9.55 5.26 15.55
N GLU A 122 -9.13 4.02 15.34
CA GLU A 122 -7.73 3.60 15.38
C GLU A 122 -6.90 4.35 14.34
N MET A 123 -7.44 4.47 13.12
CA MET A 123 -6.83 5.23 12.04
C MET A 123 -6.65 6.71 12.40
N PHE A 124 -7.70 7.39 12.86
CA PHE A 124 -7.60 8.81 13.23
C PHE A 124 -6.69 9.05 14.43
N GLN A 125 -6.74 8.16 15.43
CA GLN A 125 -5.85 8.25 16.59
C GLN A 125 -4.38 8.16 16.16
N ALA A 126 -4.04 7.18 15.33
CA ALA A 126 -2.68 7.03 14.82
C ALA A 126 -2.25 8.21 13.93
N PHE A 127 -3.16 8.70 13.08
CA PHE A 127 -2.92 9.83 12.18
C PHE A 127 -2.61 11.11 12.96
N PHE A 128 -3.49 11.49 13.91
CA PHE A 128 -3.30 12.70 14.69
C PHE A 128 -2.13 12.60 15.66
N SER A 129 -1.86 11.42 16.23
CA SER A 129 -0.67 11.20 17.06
C SER A 129 0.59 11.47 16.24
N SER A 130 0.69 10.87 15.05
CA SER A 130 1.87 11.02 14.18
C SER A 130 2.09 12.47 13.73
N ILE A 131 1.01 13.21 13.44
CA ILE A 131 1.10 14.64 13.11
C ILE A 131 1.58 15.44 14.33
N THR A 132 1.06 15.15 15.51
CA THR A 132 1.44 15.83 16.76
C THR A 132 2.92 15.61 17.07
N ASP A 133 3.37 14.35 17.01
CA ASP A 133 4.77 13.97 17.22
C ASP A 133 5.70 14.68 16.21
N MET A 134 5.28 14.80 14.95
CA MET A 134 6.03 15.52 13.93
C MET A 134 6.11 17.03 14.21
N CYS A 135 5.03 17.63 14.72
CA CYS A 135 5.01 19.05 15.10
C CYS A 135 5.94 19.32 16.29
N GLU A 136 5.91 18.45 17.31
CA GLU A 136 6.78 18.56 18.49
C GLU A 136 8.27 18.40 18.14
N ASN A 137 8.58 17.63 17.09
CA ASN A 137 9.93 17.46 16.55
C ASN A 137 10.36 18.55 15.55
N GLY A 138 9.73 19.72 15.59
CA GLY A 138 10.10 20.87 14.75
C GLY A 138 9.73 20.69 13.27
N GLY A 139 8.63 19.98 12.99
CA GLY A 139 8.15 19.71 11.64
C GLY A 139 8.93 18.63 10.90
N LYS A 140 9.77 17.87 11.60
CA LYS A 140 10.50 16.72 11.06
C LYS A 140 9.84 15.45 11.53
N ARG A 141 9.66 14.48 10.63
CA ARG A 141 9.26 13.13 11.06
C ARG A 141 10.27 12.62 12.09
N PRO A 142 9.82 12.07 13.24
CA PRO A 142 10.72 11.35 14.11
C PRO A 142 11.40 10.24 13.30
N THR A 143 12.70 10.03 13.52
CA THR A 143 13.54 9.03 12.81
C THR A 143 13.15 7.58 13.10
N SER A 144 11.93 7.35 13.59
CA SER A 144 11.24 6.08 13.45
C SER A 144 10.99 5.89 11.95
N GLU A 145 12.01 5.47 11.21
CA GLU A 145 11.79 4.59 10.08
C GLU A 145 10.76 3.57 10.58
N VAL A 146 9.58 3.52 9.98
CA VAL A 146 8.71 2.36 10.16
C VAL A 146 9.60 1.21 9.68
N ASN A 147 10.29 0.55 10.60
CA ASN A 147 11.22 -0.51 10.28
C ASN A 147 10.34 -1.70 9.96
N VAL A 148 9.82 -1.68 8.74
CA VAL A 148 8.84 -2.63 8.21
C VAL A 148 9.42 -4.04 8.13
N GLY A 149 10.71 -4.23 8.48
CA GLY A 149 11.35 -5.54 8.55
C GLY A 149 11.62 -6.14 7.17
N PHE A 150 11.37 -5.39 6.10
CA PHE A 150 11.60 -5.79 4.72
C PHE A 150 12.16 -4.67 3.85
N THR A 151 12.84 -5.06 2.80
CA THR A 151 13.46 -4.16 1.82
C THR A 151 12.48 -3.80 0.71
N LYS A 152 12.74 -2.66 0.05
CA LYS A 152 12.01 -2.27 -1.18
C LYS A 152 12.09 -3.35 -2.26
N GLU A 153 13.25 -4.00 -2.43
CA GLU A 153 13.43 -5.08 -3.40
C GLU A 153 12.52 -6.29 -3.09
N GLN A 154 12.36 -6.65 -1.80
CA GLN A 154 11.42 -7.69 -1.39
C GLN A 154 9.98 -7.32 -1.76
N ALA A 155 9.54 -6.09 -1.44
CA ALA A 155 8.19 -5.63 -1.75
C ALA A 155 7.91 -5.58 -3.26
N ASP A 156 8.83 -5.02 -4.05
CA ASP A 156 8.71 -4.95 -5.51
C ASP A 156 8.66 -6.36 -6.13
N THR A 157 9.44 -7.30 -5.58
CA THR A 157 9.45 -8.69 -6.04
C THR A 157 8.13 -9.41 -5.72
N ILE A 158 7.58 -9.24 -4.52
CA ILE A 158 6.29 -9.82 -4.13
C ILE A 158 5.18 -9.29 -5.02
N ARG A 159 5.14 -7.97 -5.24
CA ARG A 159 4.18 -7.32 -6.13
C ARG A 159 4.25 -7.86 -7.56
N ARG A 160 5.47 -8.04 -8.09
CA ARG A 160 5.68 -8.61 -9.43
C ARG A 160 5.15 -10.04 -9.52
N ILE A 161 5.54 -10.91 -8.59
CA ILE A 161 5.10 -12.32 -8.59
C ILE A 161 3.57 -12.44 -8.51
N ARG A 162 2.93 -11.62 -7.68
CA ARG A 162 1.47 -11.59 -7.55
C ARG A 162 0.76 -11.23 -8.86
N ASN A 163 1.33 -10.29 -9.61
CA ASN A 163 0.73 -9.78 -10.86
C ASN A 163 1.15 -10.57 -12.11
N SER A 164 2.10 -11.50 -11.98
CA SER A 164 2.57 -12.34 -13.08
C SER A 164 1.49 -13.33 -13.53
N LYS A 165 1.34 -13.46 -14.85
CA LYS A 165 0.33 -14.34 -15.48
C LYS A 165 0.85 -15.74 -15.80
N ASP A 166 2.17 -15.93 -15.78
CA ASP A 166 2.81 -17.19 -16.16
C ASP A 166 4.06 -17.49 -15.32
N SER A 167 4.46 -18.77 -15.31
CA SER A 167 5.58 -19.26 -14.51
C SER A 167 6.95 -18.74 -14.95
N TRP A 168 7.12 -18.35 -16.22
CA TRP A 168 8.37 -17.78 -16.71
C TRP A 168 8.55 -16.37 -16.17
N ASP A 169 7.51 -15.54 -16.28
CA ASP A 169 7.49 -14.19 -15.73
C ASP A 169 7.65 -14.21 -14.21
N MET A 170 6.95 -15.08 -13.47
CA MET A 170 7.10 -15.22 -12.01
C MET A 170 8.57 -15.39 -11.59
N LEU A 171 9.31 -16.28 -12.27
CA LEU A 171 10.72 -16.52 -12.00
C LEU A 171 11.67 -15.51 -12.65
N GLY A 172 11.18 -14.61 -13.51
CA GLY A 172 12.00 -13.64 -14.23
C GLY A 172 12.92 -14.29 -15.28
N VAL A 173 12.48 -15.40 -15.88
CA VAL A 173 13.21 -16.10 -16.95
C VAL A 173 12.42 -16.05 -18.26
N LYS A 174 13.09 -16.19 -19.40
CA LYS A 174 12.43 -16.21 -20.71
C LYS A 174 11.90 -17.62 -21.04
N PRO A 175 10.82 -17.74 -21.84
CA PRO A 175 10.42 -19.01 -22.42
C PRO A 175 11.59 -19.68 -23.15
N GLY A 176 11.81 -20.97 -22.85
CA GLY A 176 12.95 -21.72 -23.39
C GLY A 176 14.22 -21.69 -22.53
N ALA A 177 14.19 -21.04 -21.36
CA ALA A 177 15.32 -21.11 -20.43
C ALA A 177 15.58 -22.56 -19.98
N THR A 178 16.86 -22.87 -19.80
CA THR A 178 17.37 -24.18 -19.38
C THR A 178 16.98 -24.50 -17.94
N ARG A 179 17.07 -25.79 -17.58
CA ARG A 179 16.86 -26.26 -16.21
C ARG A 179 17.77 -25.55 -15.20
N GLU A 180 18.99 -25.22 -15.61
CA GLU A 180 19.99 -24.54 -14.79
C GLU A 180 19.62 -23.08 -14.54
N GLU A 181 19.18 -22.36 -15.58
CA GLU A 181 18.70 -20.98 -15.48
C GLU A 181 17.47 -20.88 -14.57
N VAL A 182 16.50 -21.79 -14.72
CA VAL A 182 15.31 -21.87 -13.85
C VAL A 182 15.71 -22.10 -12.40
N ASN A 183 16.61 -23.05 -12.13
CA ASN A 183 17.08 -23.32 -10.77
C ASN A 183 17.87 -22.14 -10.17
N LYS A 184 18.68 -21.45 -10.98
CA LYS A 184 19.43 -20.26 -10.55
C LYS A 184 18.50 -19.11 -10.20
N ALA A 185 17.48 -18.85 -11.02
CA ALA A 185 16.48 -17.82 -10.76
C ALA A 185 15.67 -18.12 -9.50
N TYR A 186 15.20 -19.37 -9.36
CA TYR A 186 14.51 -19.83 -8.15
C TYR A 186 15.34 -19.61 -6.88
N ARG A 187 16.63 -20.01 -6.87
CA ARG A 187 17.47 -19.86 -5.67
C ARG A 187 17.60 -18.41 -5.22
N LYS A 188 17.71 -17.48 -6.17
CA LYS A 188 17.75 -16.03 -5.86
C LYS A 188 16.45 -15.58 -5.18
N LEU A 189 15.30 -15.90 -5.77
CA LEU A 189 13.99 -15.54 -5.22
C LEU A 189 13.74 -16.23 -3.88
N ALA A 190 14.15 -17.50 -3.74
CA ALA A 190 13.98 -18.26 -2.51
C ALA A 190 14.80 -17.66 -1.35
N VAL A 191 16.02 -17.17 -1.61
CA VAL A 191 16.83 -16.49 -0.58
C VAL A 191 16.22 -15.14 -0.20
N LEU A 192 15.67 -14.42 -1.16
CA LEU A 192 15.09 -13.09 -0.97
C LEU A 192 13.76 -13.14 -0.19
N LEU A 193 12.91 -14.13 -0.50
CA LEU A 193 11.52 -14.22 -0.02
C LEU A 193 11.30 -15.32 1.02
N HIS A 194 12.35 -16.00 1.50
CA HIS A 194 12.19 -17.04 2.52
C HIS A 194 11.46 -16.46 3.76
N PRO A 195 10.46 -17.16 4.34
CA PRO A 195 9.71 -16.66 5.51
C PRO A 195 10.60 -16.23 6.67
N ASP A 196 11.67 -16.99 6.96
CA ASP A 196 12.65 -16.65 8.02
C ASP A 196 13.42 -15.35 7.78
N LYS A 197 13.44 -14.82 6.56
CA LYS A 197 14.22 -13.63 6.16
C LYS A 197 13.36 -12.46 5.70
N CYS A 198 12.10 -12.71 5.35
CA CYS A 198 11.21 -11.74 4.74
C CYS A 198 9.86 -11.73 5.44
N VAL A 199 9.67 -10.78 6.35
CA VAL A 199 8.40 -10.56 7.06
C VAL A 199 7.39 -9.70 6.29
N ALA A 200 7.70 -9.35 5.02
CA ALA A 200 6.83 -8.56 4.18
C ALA A 200 5.45 -9.21 3.99
N PRO A 201 4.34 -8.43 4.04
CA PRO A 201 3.02 -8.94 3.76
C PRO A 201 2.97 -9.66 2.40
N GLY A 202 2.42 -10.88 2.39
CA GLY A 202 2.31 -11.70 1.17
C GLY A 202 3.60 -12.41 0.72
N SER A 203 4.70 -12.34 1.51
CA SER A 203 5.95 -13.03 1.17
C SER A 203 5.81 -14.55 1.09
N GLU A 204 5.04 -15.16 2.00
CA GLU A 204 4.82 -16.61 2.04
C GLU A 204 4.07 -17.11 0.79
N ASP A 205 3.03 -16.39 0.37
CA ASP A 205 2.28 -16.73 -0.83
C ASP A 205 3.11 -16.54 -2.10
N ALA A 206 3.91 -15.46 -2.16
CA ALA A 206 4.86 -15.26 -3.24
C ALA A 206 5.93 -16.38 -3.29
N PHE A 207 6.42 -16.83 -2.13
CA PHE A 207 7.36 -17.95 -2.04
C PHE A 207 6.73 -19.25 -2.54
N LYS A 208 5.50 -19.57 -2.11
CA LYS A 208 4.73 -20.73 -2.61
C LYS A 208 4.52 -20.66 -4.12
N ALA A 209 4.17 -19.49 -4.66
CA ALA A 209 4.00 -19.27 -6.09
C ALA A 209 5.31 -19.54 -6.86
N VAL A 210 6.45 -19.06 -6.35
CA VAL A 210 7.79 -19.32 -6.92
C VAL A 210 8.15 -20.81 -6.92
N VAL A 211 7.83 -21.54 -5.84
CA VAL A 211 8.03 -23.00 -5.75
C VAL A 211 7.18 -23.74 -6.80
N ASN A 212 5.92 -23.35 -6.94
CA ASN A 212 4.99 -23.94 -7.92
C ASN A 212 5.45 -23.64 -9.36
N ALA A 213 5.84 -22.39 -9.65
CA ALA A 213 6.36 -21.98 -10.96
C ALA A 213 7.58 -22.80 -11.36
N ARG A 214 8.58 -22.95 -10.47
CA ARG A 214 9.75 -23.80 -10.72
C ARG A 214 9.35 -25.24 -11.03
N THR A 215 8.45 -25.81 -10.24
CA THR A 215 8.02 -27.20 -10.41
C THR A 215 7.33 -27.42 -11.76
N SER A 216 6.46 -26.48 -12.16
CA SER A 216 5.78 -26.52 -13.46
C SER A 216 6.76 -26.39 -14.62
N LEU A 217 7.71 -25.46 -14.56
CA LEU A 217 8.70 -25.30 -15.64
C LEU A 217 9.62 -26.51 -15.78
N LEU A 218 10.13 -27.06 -14.66
CA LEU A 218 11.02 -28.23 -14.71
C LEU A 218 10.35 -29.52 -15.19
N LYS A 219 9.01 -29.61 -15.15
CA LYS A 219 8.25 -30.70 -15.77
C LYS A 219 8.16 -30.57 -17.29
N ASN A 220 8.14 -29.33 -17.80
CA ASN A 220 7.92 -29.04 -19.21
C ASN A 220 9.22 -28.88 -20.01
N ILE A 221 10.35 -28.66 -19.34
CA ILE A 221 11.68 -28.63 -19.96
C ILE A 221 12.16 -30.06 -20.19
N LYS A 222 12.17 -30.48 -21.46
CA LYS A 222 12.72 -31.75 -21.94
C LYS A 222 14.24 -31.79 -21.81
#